data_AF-A0A0F9J2S4-F1
#
_entry.id   AF-A0A0F9J2S4-F1
#
_cell.length_a   1.000
_cell.length_b   1.000
_cell.length_c   1.000
_cell.angle_alpha   90.00
_cell.angle_beta   90.00
_cell.angle_gamma   90.00
#
_symmetry.space_group_name_H-M   'P 1'
#
loop_
_entity.id
_entity.type
_entity.pdbx_description
1 polymer ?
#
loop_
_entity_poly.entity_id
_entity_poly.type
_entity_poly.pdbx_seq_one_letter_code
_entity_poly.pdbx_strand_id
1 'polypeptide(L)'
;MPRSARTKSQAPSEAHNLAYTPAPPPSLADPLPVTLGELHDLIDHFGMLLTYTVTDDGGLNISWTAGMLRTPTGAVVLTIAGSDTCTDDAINHLKWVSGNTLTLSTVEGVHGVEICIGHIGCQDGDIWEVHTEPIIAVLLPDIQNGLEAIFPLAVASGCLVSEDTDATDPLDVTVSAGVYYHDLHDAHVIAAFDTRTANTLIRCFIDGSGPETWDFTADGAQSEIDVANWNSGTSLIGTSVGKFYKGLFLISEDNVFWIYAQAEHNTIAQAIDASLPTIPAGLTLFPRSVSYVYKHGDTAFEAATSDRWEDVRPVIAASIAAGPITAHANLIGNPAPADDHTQYLHIDGRRALSAPWDAGSFKITAEQLESDVAFPIVPLVIASTTRVPNLNADLLDGNHAAAFLQDLIDDTTPQLGGDLDTNENIISLEKTGTVKANLDILKITNPVNAADMDGTRTSILFRQARVTDTLLDAGRIGFEAADDWTATASTQDADFVLECLEQGVMQ
;
A
#
# COMPACT_ATOMS: atom_id res chain seq x y z
N MET A 1 82.45 -11.45 -24.18
CA MET A 1 83.35 -10.39 -23.66
C MET A 1 84.13 -9.79 -24.83
N PRO A 2 84.48 -8.48 -24.83
CA PRO A 2 83.60 -7.34 -24.57
C PRO A 2 83.91 -6.11 -25.47
N ARG A 3 83.02 -5.10 -25.44
CA ARG A 3 83.22 -3.63 -25.54
C ARG A 3 82.08 -3.02 -26.37
N SER A 4 81.41 -1.95 -25.98
CA SER A 4 81.55 -1.09 -24.80
C SER A 4 80.27 -0.27 -24.69
N ALA A 5 79.71 -0.20 -23.50
CA ALA A 5 78.73 0.81 -23.13
C ALA A 5 79.31 2.22 -23.32
N ARG A 6 78.43 3.17 -23.67
CA ARG A 6 78.61 4.58 -23.33
C ARG A 6 77.32 5.06 -22.69
N THR A 7 77.37 5.18 -21.36
CA THR A 7 76.39 5.84 -20.50
C THR A 7 76.70 7.34 -20.40
N LYS A 8 75.68 8.08 -19.91
CA LYS A 8 75.62 9.45 -19.35
C LYS A 8 74.81 10.40 -20.24
N SER A 9 73.90 11.25 -19.73
CA SER A 9 73.57 11.62 -18.35
C SER A 9 72.42 12.64 -18.36
N GLN A 10 71.44 12.45 -17.46
CA GLN A 10 70.59 13.42 -16.73
C GLN A 10 70.30 14.81 -17.33
N ALA A 11 69.01 15.20 -17.34
CA ALA A 11 68.40 16.06 -16.30
C ALA A 11 66.89 16.32 -16.60
N PRO A 12 66.07 16.72 -15.60
CA PRO A 12 64.62 16.63 -15.63
C PRO A 12 63.96 17.91 -16.17
N SER A 13 62.89 17.78 -16.97
CA SER A 13 61.97 18.89 -17.28
C SER A 13 60.56 18.43 -16.96
N GLU A 14 60.11 18.77 -15.76
CA GLU A 14 58.99 19.71 -15.58
C GLU A 14 57.64 19.09 -15.98
N ALA A 15 56.96 18.59 -14.96
CA ALA A 15 55.53 18.33 -14.99
C ALA A 15 54.78 19.60 -15.42
N HIS A 16 54.34 19.63 -16.66
CA HIS A 16 53.22 20.46 -17.07
C HIS A 16 51.94 19.63 -16.86
N ASN A 17 51.32 19.83 -15.70
CA ASN A 17 49.90 19.56 -15.51
C ASN A 17 49.11 20.41 -16.51
N LEU A 18 48.80 19.87 -17.68
CA LEU A 18 47.65 20.31 -18.45
C LEU A 18 46.49 19.43 -18.02
N ALA A 19 45.63 20.01 -17.20
CA ALA A 19 44.37 19.42 -16.81
C ALA A 19 43.56 19.11 -18.08
N TYR A 20 43.46 17.83 -18.44
CA TYR A 20 42.42 17.34 -19.31
C TYR A 20 41.09 17.57 -18.60
N THR A 21 40.33 18.57 -19.03
CA THR A 21 38.89 18.63 -18.74
C THR A 21 38.21 17.74 -19.78
N PRO A 22 37.65 16.57 -19.38
CA PRO A 22 36.85 15.77 -20.29
C PRO A 22 35.72 16.63 -20.83
N ALA A 23 35.42 16.51 -22.12
CA ALA A 23 34.14 16.99 -22.63
C ALA A 23 33.02 16.40 -21.75
N PRO A 24 31.98 17.20 -21.40
CA PRO A 24 30.87 16.68 -20.62
C PRO A 24 30.25 15.49 -21.36
N PRO A 25 29.88 14.42 -20.65
CA PRO A 25 29.16 13.32 -21.27
C PRO A 25 27.89 13.86 -21.96
N PRO A 26 27.44 13.24 -23.06
CA PRO A 26 26.23 13.63 -23.74
C PRO A 26 25.12 13.85 -22.72
N SER A 27 24.48 15.02 -22.77
CA SER A 27 23.42 15.33 -21.81
C SER A 27 22.21 14.45 -22.11
N LEU A 28 21.52 13.98 -21.06
CA LEU A 28 20.25 13.23 -21.09
C LEU A 28 19.10 13.91 -21.87
N ALA A 29 19.35 15.03 -22.54
CA ALA A 29 18.40 15.80 -23.31
C ALA A 29 18.44 15.53 -24.83
N ASP A 30 19.42 14.78 -25.34
CA ASP A 30 19.32 14.28 -26.71
C ASP A 30 18.32 13.12 -26.73
N PRO A 31 17.22 13.20 -27.51
CA PRO A 31 16.26 12.12 -27.58
C PRO A 31 16.95 10.91 -28.23
N LEU A 32 17.23 9.89 -27.42
CA LEU A 32 17.40 8.53 -27.94
C LEU A 32 16.15 8.20 -28.78
N PRO A 33 16.28 7.49 -29.92
CA PRO A 33 15.13 7.08 -30.72
C PRO A 33 14.10 6.39 -29.82
N VAL A 34 12.88 6.93 -29.80
CA VAL A 34 11.90 6.74 -28.72
C VAL A 34 11.01 5.53 -28.98
N THR A 35 11.22 4.80 -30.07
CA THR A 35 10.59 3.51 -30.35
C THR A 35 11.57 2.53 -30.99
N LEU A 36 11.35 1.22 -30.78
CA LEU A 36 12.11 0.17 -31.46
C LEU A 36 12.00 0.28 -33.00
N GLY A 37 10.87 0.81 -33.50
CA GLY A 37 10.69 1.13 -34.92
C GLY A 37 11.58 2.27 -35.40
N GLU A 38 11.74 3.34 -34.61
CA GLU A 38 12.68 4.43 -34.93
C GLU A 38 14.15 3.99 -34.82
N LEU A 39 14.46 3.05 -33.93
CA LEU A 39 15.78 2.41 -33.86
C LEU A 39 16.01 1.53 -35.10
N HIS A 40 15.00 0.76 -35.53
CA HIS A 40 15.05 -0.06 -36.74
C HIS A 40 15.20 0.80 -37.99
N ASP A 41 14.43 1.90 -38.11
CA ASP A 41 14.53 2.84 -39.23
C ASP A 41 15.88 3.57 -39.25
N LEU A 42 16.43 3.93 -38.08
CA LEU A 42 17.78 4.49 -37.96
C LEU A 42 18.86 3.49 -38.39
N ILE A 43 18.67 2.21 -38.07
CA ILE A 43 19.56 1.11 -38.44
C ILE A 43 19.37 0.70 -39.90
N ASP A 44 18.20 0.87 -40.52
CA ASP A 44 17.99 0.48 -41.93
C ASP A 44 18.48 1.55 -42.93
N HIS A 45 18.57 2.81 -42.49
CA HIS A 45 18.79 3.94 -43.41
C HIS A 45 20.20 4.56 -43.34
N PHE A 46 21.06 4.19 -42.38
CA PHE A 46 22.36 4.85 -42.13
C PHE A 46 23.45 3.87 -41.64
N GLY A 47 24.57 3.69 -42.36
CA GLY A 47 25.69 2.86 -41.83
C GLY A 47 26.64 2.22 -42.86
N MET A 48 27.60 1.42 -42.39
CA MET A 48 28.54 0.67 -43.22
C MET A 48 27.88 -0.57 -43.85
N LEU A 49 27.96 -0.71 -45.18
CA LEU A 49 27.41 -1.83 -45.95
C LEU A 49 28.47 -2.87 -46.34
N LEU A 50 29.74 -2.48 -46.39
CA LEU A 50 30.88 -3.37 -46.67
C LEU A 50 32.02 -3.05 -45.71
N THR A 51 32.73 -4.07 -45.26
CA THR A 51 33.81 -3.97 -44.27
C THR A 51 34.93 -3.03 -44.72
N TYR A 52 35.32 -2.14 -43.82
CA TYR A 52 36.55 -1.37 -43.90
C TYR A 52 37.58 -2.07 -43.03
N THR A 53 38.77 -2.35 -43.56
CA THR A 53 39.90 -2.77 -42.73
C THR A 53 40.74 -1.54 -42.46
N VAL A 54 40.83 -1.12 -41.21
CA VAL A 54 41.79 -0.10 -40.75
C VAL A 54 43.03 -0.82 -40.25
N THR A 55 44.19 -0.49 -40.81
CA THR A 55 45.47 -1.13 -40.52
C THR A 55 46.39 -0.10 -39.86
N ASP A 56 47.04 -0.51 -38.77
CA ASP A 56 48.17 0.22 -38.19
C ASP A 56 49.42 -0.02 -39.06
N ASP A 57 49.90 1.05 -39.69
CA ASP A 57 51.08 1.03 -40.56
C ASP A 57 52.38 1.33 -39.79
N GLY A 58 52.29 1.49 -38.47
CA GLY A 58 53.38 1.76 -37.53
C GLY A 58 53.47 3.24 -37.12
N GLY A 59 53.74 3.45 -35.83
CA GLY A 59 53.75 4.78 -35.21
C GLY A 59 52.33 5.32 -35.13
N LEU A 60 52.07 6.49 -35.70
CA LEU A 60 50.74 7.10 -35.74
C LEU A 60 50.05 6.94 -37.11
N ASN A 61 50.59 6.16 -38.03
CA ASN A 61 50.04 6.07 -39.38
C ASN A 61 49.01 4.95 -39.48
N ILE A 62 47.88 5.24 -40.12
CA ILE A 62 46.86 4.25 -40.46
C ILE A 62 46.61 4.22 -41.96
N SER A 63 46.20 3.05 -42.45
CA SER A 63 45.60 2.89 -43.77
C SER A 63 44.23 2.24 -43.67
N TRP A 64 43.37 2.47 -44.66
CA TRP A 64 42.07 1.81 -44.76
C TRP A 64 41.74 1.37 -46.18
N THR A 65 41.01 0.26 -46.28
CA THR A 65 40.50 -0.24 -47.56
C THR A 65 39.32 0.59 -48.06
N ALA A 66 39.07 0.53 -49.37
CA ALA A 66 37.81 0.99 -49.94
C ALA A 66 36.65 0.18 -49.35
N GLY A 67 35.51 0.82 -49.15
CA GLY A 67 34.31 0.17 -48.65
C GLY A 67 33.04 0.78 -49.24
N MET A 68 31.90 0.36 -48.71
CA MET A 68 30.60 0.84 -49.13
C MET A 68 29.81 1.23 -47.90
N LEU A 69 29.14 2.38 -47.95
CA LEU A 69 28.31 2.89 -46.88
C LEU A 69 27.02 3.49 -47.44
N ARG A 70 25.99 3.58 -46.61
CA ARG A 70 24.73 4.27 -46.90
C ARG A 70 24.71 5.59 -46.16
N THR A 71 24.70 6.68 -46.94
CA THR A 71 24.72 8.07 -46.47
C THR A 71 23.42 8.45 -45.75
N PRO A 72 23.42 9.57 -45.01
CA PRO A 72 22.23 10.03 -44.33
C PRO A 72 21.02 10.40 -45.19
N THR A 73 21.26 10.64 -46.48
CA THR A 73 20.20 10.86 -47.46
C THR A 73 19.71 9.56 -48.12
N GLY A 74 20.11 8.39 -47.61
CA GLY A 74 19.78 7.06 -48.14
C GLY A 74 20.57 6.65 -49.38
N ALA A 75 21.50 7.48 -49.88
CA ALA A 75 22.33 7.16 -51.05
C ALA A 75 23.46 6.19 -50.67
N VAL A 76 23.78 5.26 -51.56
CA VAL A 76 24.93 4.36 -51.39
C VAL A 76 26.18 5.02 -51.97
N VAL A 77 27.25 5.08 -51.17
CA VAL A 77 28.54 5.64 -51.56
C VAL A 77 29.61 4.56 -51.48
N LEU A 78 30.40 4.47 -52.54
CA LEU A 78 31.65 3.72 -52.59
C LEU A 78 32.78 4.66 -52.21
N THR A 79 33.42 4.36 -51.09
CA THR A 79 34.58 5.11 -50.62
C THR A 79 35.85 4.55 -51.26
N ILE A 80 36.90 5.37 -51.32
CA ILE A 80 38.22 4.95 -51.79
C ILE A 80 39.13 4.57 -50.62
N ALA A 81 40.05 3.66 -50.89
CA ALA A 81 41.14 3.36 -49.97
C ALA A 81 41.98 4.61 -49.72
N GLY A 82 42.53 4.74 -48.52
CA GLY A 82 43.30 5.90 -48.11
C GLY A 82 44.24 5.59 -46.95
N SER A 83 44.99 6.59 -46.55
CA SER A 83 45.87 6.56 -45.40
C SER A 83 45.96 7.96 -44.81
N ASP A 84 46.16 8.03 -43.51
CA ASP A 84 46.38 9.30 -42.81
C ASP A 84 47.18 9.08 -41.53
N THR A 85 47.61 10.17 -40.90
CA THR A 85 48.36 10.12 -39.64
C THR A 85 47.47 10.60 -38.51
N CYS A 86 47.29 9.74 -37.51
CA CYS A 86 46.59 10.05 -36.27
C CYS A 86 47.26 11.19 -35.50
N THR A 87 46.44 11.98 -34.81
CA THR A 87 46.92 12.95 -33.83
C THR A 87 47.33 12.20 -32.58
N ASP A 88 48.56 12.44 -32.12
CA ASP A 88 49.10 11.85 -30.90
C ASP A 88 48.35 12.32 -29.64
N ASP A 89 48.41 11.54 -28.57
CA ASP A 89 47.75 11.80 -27.28
C ASP A 89 46.25 12.15 -27.40
N ALA A 90 45.55 11.52 -28.36
CA ALA A 90 44.15 11.78 -28.66
C ALA A 90 43.42 10.52 -29.19
N ILE A 91 42.09 10.55 -29.07
CA ILE A 91 41.21 9.62 -29.79
C ILE A 91 40.93 10.20 -31.17
N ASN A 92 41.21 9.41 -32.20
CA ASN A 92 40.99 9.77 -33.59
C ASN A 92 39.79 8.99 -34.13
N HIS A 93 38.89 9.66 -34.83
CA HIS A 93 37.69 9.09 -35.43
C HIS A 93 37.88 9.09 -36.95
N LEU A 94 37.88 7.91 -37.56
CA LEU A 94 37.81 7.78 -39.00
C LEU A 94 36.35 7.84 -39.41
N LYS A 95 35.95 8.87 -40.15
CA LYS A 95 34.54 9.10 -40.49
C LYS A 95 34.32 9.50 -41.94
N TRP A 96 33.15 9.20 -42.46
CA TRP A 96 32.66 9.74 -43.72
C TRP A 96 31.84 11.01 -43.45
N VAL A 97 32.17 12.07 -44.19
CA VAL A 97 31.49 13.38 -44.10
C VAL A 97 30.73 13.68 -45.38
N SER A 98 31.40 13.54 -46.53
CA SER A 98 30.80 13.72 -47.86
C SER A 98 31.69 13.12 -48.95
N GLY A 99 31.15 12.98 -50.17
CA GLY A 99 31.91 12.50 -51.31
C GLY A 99 32.30 11.03 -51.17
N ASN A 100 33.49 10.65 -51.64
CA ASN A 100 33.98 9.27 -51.66
C ASN A 100 35.23 9.05 -50.77
N THR A 101 35.59 10.00 -49.92
CA THR A 101 36.77 9.92 -49.04
C THR A 101 36.37 9.80 -47.58
N LEU A 102 37.19 9.11 -46.79
CA LEU A 102 37.12 9.15 -45.34
C LEU A 102 38.02 10.27 -44.81
N THR A 103 37.65 10.84 -43.67
CA THR A 103 38.36 11.92 -43.00
C THR A 103 38.72 11.47 -41.59
N LEU A 104 39.97 11.69 -41.19
CA LEU A 104 40.43 11.48 -39.83
C LEU A 104 40.25 12.77 -39.01
N SER A 105 39.72 12.65 -37.80
CA SER A 105 39.36 13.80 -36.96
C SER A 105 39.48 13.46 -35.48
N THR A 106 39.95 14.38 -34.65
CA THR A 106 39.91 14.25 -33.18
C THR A 106 38.56 14.62 -32.57
N VAL A 107 37.60 15.00 -33.42
CA VAL A 107 36.21 15.28 -33.04
C VAL A 107 35.32 14.16 -33.55
N GLU A 108 34.50 13.63 -32.65
CA GLU A 108 33.49 12.61 -32.92
C GLU A 108 32.54 13.03 -34.06
N GLY A 109 31.95 12.04 -34.73
CA GLY A 109 31.00 12.27 -35.81
C GLY A 109 29.70 12.92 -35.31
N VAL A 110 29.12 13.84 -36.07
CA VAL A 110 27.77 14.35 -35.79
C VAL A 110 26.74 13.32 -36.24
N HIS A 111 25.95 12.80 -35.29
CA HIS A 111 24.88 11.85 -35.57
C HIS A 111 23.92 12.37 -36.65
N GLY A 112 23.58 11.50 -37.61
CA GLY A 112 22.64 11.81 -38.69
C GLY A 112 23.21 12.68 -39.83
N VAL A 113 24.48 13.10 -39.76
CA VAL A 113 25.15 13.88 -40.81
C VAL A 113 26.45 13.20 -41.26
N GLU A 114 27.19 12.61 -40.33
CA GLU A 114 28.45 11.91 -40.58
C GLU A 114 28.32 10.43 -40.19
N ILE A 115 29.14 9.57 -40.78
CA ILE A 115 29.15 8.12 -40.48
C ILE A 115 30.52 7.76 -39.93
N CYS A 116 30.56 7.32 -38.68
CA CYS A 116 31.79 6.83 -38.08
C CYS A 116 32.12 5.43 -38.60
N ILE A 117 33.39 5.20 -38.94
CA ILE A 117 33.92 3.94 -39.46
C ILE A 117 34.75 3.24 -38.39
N GLY A 118 35.41 4.00 -37.53
CA GLY A 118 36.16 3.46 -36.40
C GLY A 118 36.82 4.52 -35.53
N HIS A 119 37.23 4.09 -34.34
CA HIS A 119 37.93 4.89 -33.34
C HIS A 119 39.34 4.33 -33.14
N ILE A 120 40.33 5.22 -33.11
CA ILE A 120 41.75 4.90 -33.01
C ILE A 120 42.34 5.66 -31.84
N GLY A 121 42.75 4.93 -30.79
CA GLY A 121 43.40 5.48 -29.60
C GLY A 121 44.91 5.59 -29.82
N CYS A 122 45.47 6.80 -29.70
CA CYS A 122 46.90 7.07 -29.87
C CYS A 122 47.50 7.70 -28.61
N GLN A 123 48.69 7.28 -28.23
CA GLN A 123 49.44 7.85 -27.11
C GLN A 123 50.94 7.56 -27.26
N ASP A 124 51.79 8.51 -26.85
CA ASP A 124 53.26 8.39 -26.86
C ASP A 124 53.84 7.98 -28.24
N GLY A 125 53.24 8.48 -29.33
CA GLY A 125 53.71 8.26 -30.69
C GLY A 125 53.39 6.88 -31.27
N ASP A 126 52.47 6.14 -30.65
CA ASP A 126 52.03 4.81 -31.07
C ASP A 126 50.51 4.65 -31.02
N ILE A 127 49.98 3.68 -31.76
CA ILE A 127 48.55 3.32 -31.77
C ILE A 127 48.31 2.18 -30.76
N TRP A 128 47.42 2.40 -29.81
CA TRP A 128 47.12 1.44 -28.73
C TRP A 128 45.88 0.61 -29.00
N GLU A 129 44.93 1.18 -29.73
CA GLU A 129 43.65 0.53 -30.02
C GLU A 129 43.12 1.00 -31.37
N VAL A 130 42.64 0.05 -32.17
CA VAL A 130 41.88 0.30 -33.40
C VAL A 130 40.57 -0.47 -33.27
N HIS A 131 39.46 0.25 -33.17
CA HIS A 131 38.12 -0.33 -33.15
C HIS A 131 37.37 0.10 -34.40
N THR A 132 36.87 -0.86 -35.17
CA THR A 132 36.03 -0.59 -36.34
C THR A 132 34.57 -0.81 -35.98
N GLU A 133 33.69 0.10 -36.40
CA GLU A 133 32.26 -0.02 -36.15
C GLU A 133 31.66 -1.19 -36.96
N PRO A 134 30.67 -1.92 -36.41
CA PRO A 134 30.10 -3.11 -37.04
C PRO A 134 29.32 -2.78 -38.33
N ILE A 135 29.21 -3.78 -39.21
CA ILE A 135 28.41 -3.67 -40.44
C ILE A 135 26.94 -3.70 -40.08
N ILE A 136 26.16 -2.83 -40.70
CA ILE A 136 24.69 -2.75 -40.56
C ILE A 136 24.01 -4.11 -40.81
N ALA A 137 24.49 -4.84 -41.81
CA ALA A 137 23.98 -6.14 -42.23
C ALA A 137 24.32 -7.29 -41.26
N VAL A 138 25.25 -7.09 -40.32
CA VAL A 138 25.58 -8.06 -39.27
C VAL A 138 24.77 -7.78 -38.01
N LEU A 139 24.60 -6.50 -37.66
CA LEU A 139 23.85 -6.09 -36.47
C LEU A 139 22.34 -6.42 -36.57
N LEU A 140 21.73 -6.24 -37.75
CA LEU A 140 20.30 -6.47 -37.93
C LEU A 140 19.90 -7.94 -37.68
N PRO A 141 20.54 -8.95 -38.31
CA PRO A 141 20.30 -10.35 -37.97
C PRO A 141 20.57 -10.68 -36.49
N ASP A 142 21.59 -10.10 -35.87
CA ASP A 142 21.92 -10.38 -34.46
C ASP A 142 20.87 -9.81 -33.50
N ILE A 143 20.33 -8.62 -33.79
CA ILE A 143 19.20 -8.04 -33.03
C ILE A 143 17.94 -8.87 -33.25
N GLN A 144 17.64 -9.29 -34.49
CA GLN A 144 16.49 -10.13 -34.79
C GLN A 144 16.57 -11.47 -34.07
N ASN A 145 17.71 -12.15 -34.14
CA ASN A 145 17.96 -13.39 -33.41
C ASN A 145 17.88 -13.19 -31.89
N GLY A 146 18.36 -12.05 -31.38
CA GLY A 146 18.24 -11.68 -29.96
C GLY A 146 16.80 -11.46 -29.52
N LEU A 147 15.99 -10.80 -30.34
CA LEU A 147 14.57 -10.57 -30.06
C LEU A 147 13.76 -11.86 -30.15
N GLU A 148 14.02 -12.73 -31.15
CA GLU A 148 13.44 -14.08 -31.25
C GLU A 148 13.79 -14.92 -29.99
N ALA A 149 15.03 -14.86 -29.51
CA ALA A 149 15.44 -15.61 -28.33
C ALA A 149 14.78 -15.13 -27.02
N ILE A 150 14.46 -13.84 -26.92
CA ILE A 150 13.88 -13.25 -25.70
C ILE A 150 12.35 -13.27 -25.75
N PHE A 151 11.76 -12.98 -26.92
CA PHE A 151 10.31 -12.85 -27.14
C PHE A 151 9.90 -13.56 -28.44
N PRO A 152 9.93 -14.90 -28.46
CA PRO A 152 9.58 -15.66 -29.68
C PRO A 152 8.13 -15.44 -30.10
N LEU A 153 7.26 -15.14 -29.13
CA LEU A 153 5.83 -14.96 -29.33
C LEU A 153 5.27 -14.04 -28.27
N ALA A 154 4.53 -13.00 -28.68
CA ALA A 154 3.92 -12.11 -27.73
C ALA A 154 2.56 -11.55 -28.17
N VAL A 155 1.59 -11.53 -27.26
CA VAL A 155 0.26 -10.97 -27.50
C VAL A 155 0.25 -9.50 -27.11
N ALA A 156 -0.13 -8.61 -28.03
CA ALA A 156 -0.19 -7.18 -27.79
C ALA A 156 -1.58 -6.70 -27.36
N SER A 157 -2.65 -7.32 -27.86
CA SER A 157 -4.03 -6.98 -27.49
C SER A 157 -4.99 -8.11 -27.87
N GLY A 158 -6.17 -8.17 -27.23
CA GLY A 158 -7.22 -9.12 -27.61
C GLY A 158 -6.78 -10.57 -27.53
N CYS A 159 -7.12 -11.42 -28.50
CA CYS A 159 -6.65 -12.81 -28.53
C CYS A 159 -7.09 -13.61 -27.28
N LEU A 160 -8.18 -13.20 -26.64
CA LEU A 160 -8.76 -13.83 -25.46
C LEU A 160 -9.92 -14.73 -25.88
N VAL A 161 -9.86 -15.98 -25.43
CA VAL A 161 -10.94 -16.97 -25.52
C VAL A 161 -11.83 -16.84 -24.29
N SER A 162 -13.15 -16.87 -24.48
CA SER A 162 -14.16 -16.87 -23.41
C SER A 162 -15.33 -17.79 -23.77
N GLU A 163 -16.17 -18.14 -22.81
CA GLU A 163 -17.43 -18.83 -23.08
C GLU A 163 -18.27 -18.09 -24.12
N ASP A 164 -18.96 -18.83 -24.99
CA ASP A 164 -20.13 -18.24 -25.66
C ASP A 164 -21.28 -18.19 -24.64
N THR A 165 -22.01 -17.08 -24.64
CA THR A 165 -23.08 -16.83 -23.66
C THR A 165 -24.46 -17.24 -24.17
N ASP A 166 -24.51 -17.82 -25.36
CA ASP A 166 -25.76 -18.28 -25.93
C ASP A 166 -26.15 -19.71 -25.47
N ALA A 167 -27.36 -20.14 -25.85
CA ALA A 167 -27.95 -21.39 -25.38
C ALA A 167 -27.72 -22.60 -26.31
N THR A 168 -26.99 -22.40 -27.40
CA THR A 168 -26.68 -23.41 -28.43
C THR A 168 -25.24 -23.84 -28.23
N ASP A 169 -24.97 -25.14 -28.24
CA ASP A 169 -23.61 -25.70 -28.07
C ASP A 169 -22.87 -25.15 -26.82
N PRO A 170 -23.35 -25.39 -25.58
CA PRO A 170 -22.89 -24.72 -24.36
C PRO A 170 -21.40 -24.86 -23.96
N LEU A 171 -20.63 -25.65 -24.72
CA LEU A 171 -19.19 -25.84 -24.57
C LEU A 171 -18.39 -25.30 -25.77
N ASP A 172 -18.98 -24.38 -26.53
CA ASP A 172 -18.31 -23.57 -27.55
C ASP A 172 -17.70 -22.29 -26.95
N VAL A 173 -16.82 -21.65 -27.73
CA VAL A 173 -16.08 -20.48 -27.26
C VAL A 173 -16.08 -19.36 -28.30
N THR A 174 -15.90 -18.15 -27.79
CA THR A 174 -15.70 -16.94 -28.59
C THR A 174 -14.26 -16.46 -28.45
N VAL A 175 -13.70 -15.93 -29.53
CA VAL A 175 -12.36 -15.33 -29.58
C VAL A 175 -12.50 -13.84 -29.83
N SER A 176 -11.88 -13.03 -28.98
CA SER A 176 -11.82 -11.58 -29.17
C SER A 176 -10.82 -11.18 -30.25
N ALA A 177 -11.16 -10.17 -31.05
CA ALA A 177 -10.25 -9.57 -32.02
C ALA A 177 -8.99 -9.06 -31.31
N GLY A 178 -7.81 -9.28 -31.90
CA GLY A 178 -6.54 -8.98 -31.27
C GLY A 178 -5.36 -9.02 -32.21
N VAL A 179 -4.17 -8.76 -31.65
CA VAL A 179 -2.90 -8.79 -32.39
C VAL A 179 -1.87 -9.53 -31.55
N TYR A 180 -1.17 -10.47 -32.18
CA TYR A 180 0.01 -11.11 -31.63
C TYR A 180 1.19 -10.95 -32.58
N TYR A 181 2.40 -11.09 -32.06
CA TYR A 181 3.65 -10.92 -32.80
C TYR A 181 4.49 -12.18 -32.71
N HIS A 182 5.06 -12.59 -33.85
CA HIS A 182 6.24 -13.45 -33.87
C HIS A 182 7.49 -12.59 -33.87
N ASP A 183 8.48 -12.99 -33.08
CA ASP A 183 9.80 -12.36 -33.00
C ASP A 183 9.75 -10.84 -32.79
N LEU A 184 8.68 -10.38 -32.13
CA LEU A 184 8.34 -8.98 -31.88
C LEU A 184 8.24 -8.07 -33.13
N HIS A 185 8.19 -8.62 -34.35
CA HIS A 185 8.19 -7.82 -35.58
C HIS A 185 7.20 -8.29 -36.64
N ASP A 186 6.86 -9.59 -36.71
CA ASP A 186 5.84 -10.08 -37.63
C ASP A 186 4.47 -10.08 -36.93
N ALA A 187 3.58 -9.21 -37.38
CA ALA A 187 2.32 -8.93 -36.72
C ALA A 187 1.18 -9.75 -37.34
N HIS A 188 0.49 -10.52 -36.50
CA HIS A 188 -0.65 -11.32 -36.87
C HIS A 188 -1.93 -10.73 -36.26
N VAL A 189 -2.88 -10.40 -37.13
CA VAL A 189 -4.16 -9.80 -36.73
C VAL A 189 -5.24 -10.88 -36.74
N ILE A 190 -5.88 -11.08 -35.59
CA ILE A 190 -7.00 -12.00 -35.42
C ILE A 190 -8.30 -11.21 -35.40
N ALA A 191 -9.24 -11.57 -36.26
CA ALA A 191 -10.61 -11.05 -36.20
C ALA A 191 -11.39 -11.76 -35.08
N ALA A 192 -12.47 -11.15 -34.57
CA ALA A 192 -13.32 -11.87 -33.61
C ALA A 192 -14.12 -12.97 -34.33
N PHE A 193 -14.14 -14.17 -33.77
CA PHE A 193 -14.90 -15.31 -34.30
C PHE A 193 -15.36 -16.26 -33.18
N ASP A 194 -16.28 -17.16 -33.49
CA ASP A 194 -16.78 -18.21 -32.60
C ASP A 194 -16.48 -19.61 -33.15
N THR A 195 -16.53 -20.61 -32.28
CA THR A 195 -16.28 -22.00 -32.70
C THR A 195 -17.46 -22.68 -33.38
N ARG A 196 -18.64 -22.02 -33.45
CA ARG A 196 -19.88 -22.59 -34.03
C ARG A 196 -19.81 -22.74 -35.53
N THR A 197 -19.04 -21.90 -36.20
CA THR A 197 -18.75 -22.08 -37.63
C THR A 197 -17.87 -23.31 -37.82
N ALA A 198 -18.39 -24.28 -38.58
CA ALA A 198 -17.75 -25.57 -38.79
C ALA A 198 -16.25 -25.47 -39.16
N ASN A 199 -15.40 -26.20 -38.41
CA ASN A 199 -13.95 -26.38 -38.58
C ASN A 199 -13.03 -25.33 -37.93
N THR A 200 -13.52 -24.53 -36.99
CA THR A 200 -12.69 -23.54 -36.28
C THR A 200 -12.11 -24.08 -34.97
N LEU A 201 -12.72 -25.08 -34.31
CA LEU A 201 -12.15 -25.74 -33.14
C LEU A 201 -11.45 -27.05 -33.50
N ILE A 202 -10.16 -27.14 -33.17
CA ILE A 202 -9.32 -28.34 -33.40
C ILE A 202 -8.94 -28.93 -32.04
N ARG A 203 -9.36 -30.16 -31.78
CA ARG A 203 -9.02 -30.86 -30.53
C ARG A 203 -7.70 -31.62 -30.70
N CYS A 204 -6.80 -31.46 -29.73
CA CYS A 204 -5.44 -31.97 -29.78
C CYS A 204 -5.20 -32.95 -28.62
N PHE A 205 -4.91 -34.22 -28.93
CA PHE A 205 -4.59 -35.25 -27.94
C PHE A 205 -3.56 -36.25 -28.46
N ILE A 206 -3.02 -37.09 -27.57
CA ILE A 206 -2.12 -38.19 -27.93
C ILE A 206 -2.99 -39.42 -28.26
N ASP A 207 -2.84 -39.98 -29.46
CA ASP A 207 -3.73 -41.04 -29.98
C ASP A 207 -3.32 -42.46 -29.58
N GLY A 208 -2.13 -42.62 -29.02
CA GLY A 208 -1.58 -43.91 -28.59
C GLY A 208 -1.01 -44.78 -29.70
N SER A 209 -0.89 -44.24 -30.92
CA SER A 209 -0.21 -44.91 -32.03
C SER A 209 1.33 -44.90 -31.88
N GLY A 210 1.87 -44.07 -30.97
CA GLY A 210 3.27 -44.02 -30.56
C GLY A 210 3.52 -43.03 -29.42
N PRO A 211 4.73 -43.02 -28.81
CA PRO A 211 5.11 -41.97 -27.87
C PRO A 211 5.01 -40.59 -28.56
N GLU A 212 4.33 -39.64 -27.93
CA GLU A 212 4.19 -38.26 -28.41
C GLU A 212 3.54 -38.11 -29.80
N THR A 213 2.81 -39.13 -30.28
CA THR A 213 2.06 -39.01 -31.54
C THR A 213 0.75 -38.27 -31.27
N TRP A 214 0.70 -37.04 -31.75
CA TRP A 214 -0.45 -36.15 -31.62
C TRP A 214 -1.43 -36.38 -32.75
N ASP A 215 -2.69 -36.57 -32.39
CA ASP A 215 -3.81 -36.47 -33.30
C ASP A 215 -4.45 -35.08 -33.16
N PHE A 216 -4.68 -34.49 -34.32
CA PHE A 216 -5.36 -33.22 -34.51
C PHE A 216 -6.67 -33.58 -35.20
N THR A 217 -7.56 -34.24 -34.46
CA THR A 217 -8.73 -34.84 -35.09
C THR A 217 -9.63 -33.72 -35.60
N ALA A 218 -9.59 -33.53 -36.92
CA ALA A 218 -10.60 -32.81 -37.69
C ALA A 218 -11.74 -33.75 -38.12
N ASP A 219 -12.01 -34.83 -37.37
CA ASP A 219 -13.11 -35.76 -37.69
C ASP A 219 -14.44 -35.07 -37.42
N GLY A 220 -14.90 -34.34 -38.42
CA GLY A 220 -16.10 -33.52 -38.39
C GLY A 220 -15.87 -32.20 -37.69
N ALA A 221 -16.49 -31.16 -38.22
CA ALA A 221 -16.64 -29.86 -37.59
C ALA A 221 -17.01 -30.02 -36.11
N GLN A 222 -16.07 -29.68 -35.21
CA GLN A 222 -16.37 -29.58 -33.79
C GLN A 222 -16.67 -28.12 -33.49
N SER A 223 -17.81 -27.86 -32.86
CA SER A 223 -18.15 -26.55 -32.31
C SER A 223 -17.80 -26.43 -30.83
N GLU A 224 -17.64 -27.56 -30.14
CA GLU A 224 -17.50 -27.64 -28.68
C GLU A 224 -16.27 -28.43 -28.21
N ILE A 225 -15.77 -28.08 -27.02
CA ILE A 225 -14.83 -28.93 -26.31
C ILE A 225 -15.52 -30.20 -25.79
N ASP A 226 -14.74 -31.25 -25.55
CA ASP A 226 -15.23 -32.48 -24.95
C ASP A 226 -14.70 -32.61 -23.51
N VAL A 227 -15.63 -32.61 -22.57
CA VAL A 227 -15.37 -32.73 -21.12
C VAL A 227 -15.57 -34.16 -20.60
N ALA A 228 -16.03 -35.08 -21.45
CA ALA A 228 -16.19 -36.49 -21.11
C ALA A 228 -14.87 -37.25 -21.17
N ASN A 229 -13.86 -36.71 -21.85
CA ASN A 229 -12.54 -37.31 -21.97
C ASN A 229 -11.38 -36.39 -21.54
N TRP A 230 -10.24 -36.99 -21.27
CA TRP A 230 -8.96 -36.31 -21.04
C TRP A 230 -7.81 -37.13 -21.62
N ASN A 231 -6.67 -36.49 -21.85
CA ASN A 231 -5.51 -37.13 -22.45
C ASN A 231 -4.62 -37.74 -21.34
N SER A 232 -4.59 -39.07 -21.27
CA SER A 232 -3.75 -39.78 -20.27
C SER A 232 -2.24 -39.68 -20.48
N GLY A 233 -1.80 -39.01 -21.55
CA GLY A 233 -0.41 -39.02 -22.03
C GLY A 233 -0.12 -40.15 -23.01
N THR A 234 -1.01 -41.13 -23.12
CA THR A 234 -0.90 -42.24 -24.07
C THR A 234 -2.13 -42.44 -24.94
N SER A 235 -3.30 -41.95 -24.53
CA SER A 235 -4.54 -42.05 -25.29
C SER A 235 -5.60 -41.14 -24.68
N LEU A 236 -6.64 -40.83 -25.45
CA LEU A 236 -7.85 -40.20 -24.93
C LEU A 236 -8.64 -41.24 -24.09
N ILE A 237 -8.93 -40.92 -22.83
CA ILE A 237 -9.70 -41.79 -21.92
C ILE A 237 -10.81 -41.02 -21.20
N GLY A 238 -11.83 -41.74 -20.75
CA GLY A 238 -12.97 -41.14 -20.05
C GLY A 238 -12.58 -40.49 -18.72
N THR A 239 -13.23 -39.37 -18.40
CA THR A 239 -13.07 -38.69 -17.13
C THR A 239 -13.75 -39.45 -15.99
N SER A 240 -13.15 -39.44 -14.79
CA SER A 240 -13.72 -40.03 -13.58
C SER A 240 -14.65 -39.07 -12.82
N VAL A 241 -15.72 -39.60 -12.21
CA VAL A 241 -16.67 -38.85 -11.38
C VAL A 241 -15.95 -38.12 -10.24
N GLY A 242 -16.23 -36.82 -10.08
CA GLY A 242 -15.70 -36.00 -8.99
C GLY A 242 -14.28 -35.47 -9.21
N LYS A 243 -13.72 -35.65 -10.42
CA LYS A 243 -12.37 -35.21 -10.77
C LYS A 243 -12.38 -33.98 -11.69
N PHE A 244 -11.28 -33.25 -11.65
CA PHE A 244 -11.05 -31.99 -12.35
C PHE A 244 -9.84 -32.09 -13.29
N TYR A 245 -9.88 -31.35 -14.39
CA TYR A 245 -8.96 -31.46 -15.52
C TYR A 245 -8.64 -30.08 -16.08
N LYS A 246 -7.36 -29.75 -16.24
CA LYS A 246 -6.90 -28.45 -16.77
C LYS A 246 -6.54 -28.58 -18.25
N GLY A 247 -7.36 -28.04 -19.14
CA GLY A 247 -7.07 -27.94 -20.58
C GLY A 247 -6.55 -26.55 -20.98
N LEU A 248 -6.12 -26.40 -22.22
CA LEU A 248 -5.48 -25.18 -22.71
C LEU A 248 -5.96 -24.82 -24.11
N PHE A 249 -6.32 -23.54 -24.31
CA PHE A 249 -6.62 -22.98 -25.62
C PHE A 249 -5.41 -22.27 -26.23
N LEU A 250 -5.10 -22.60 -27.47
CA LEU A 250 -4.23 -21.81 -28.35
C LEU A 250 -5.07 -21.25 -29.49
N ILE A 251 -4.62 -20.16 -30.09
CA ILE A 251 -5.34 -19.52 -31.19
C ILE A 251 -4.42 -19.25 -32.37
N SER A 252 -5.02 -19.25 -33.55
CA SER A 252 -4.46 -18.78 -34.81
C SER A 252 -5.44 -17.78 -35.43
N GLU A 253 -5.16 -17.33 -36.65
CA GLU A 253 -6.01 -16.40 -37.39
C GLU A 253 -7.42 -16.96 -37.63
N ASP A 254 -7.52 -18.26 -37.89
CA ASP A 254 -8.74 -18.92 -38.34
C ASP A 254 -9.21 -20.07 -37.43
N ASN A 255 -8.36 -20.53 -36.50
CA ASN A 255 -8.65 -21.70 -35.67
C ASN A 255 -8.31 -21.49 -34.20
N VAL A 256 -9.07 -22.17 -33.34
CA VAL A 256 -8.82 -22.39 -31.92
C VAL A 256 -8.39 -23.84 -31.72
N PHE A 257 -7.29 -24.04 -31.01
CA PHE A 257 -6.82 -25.37 -30.64
C PHE A 257 -7.15 -25.65 -29.18
N TRP A 258 -7.89 -26.72 -28.93
CA TRP A 258 -8.13 -27.24 -27.57
C TRP A 258 -7.15 -28.37 -27.27
N ILE A 259 -6.21 -28.12 -26.37
CA ILE A 259 -5.30 -29.14 -25.84
C ILE A 259 -5.95 -29.76 -24.62
N TYR A 260 -6.26 -31.06 -24.72
CA TYR A 260 -6.84 -31.80 -23.60
C TYR A 260 -5.92 -31.82 -22.39
N ALA A 261 -6.54 -31.88 -21.20
CA ALA A 261 -5.82 -32.04 -19.95
C ALA A 261 -4.96 -33.30 -19.92
N GLN A 262 -3.81 -33.21 -19.25
CA GLN A 262 -2.81 -34.29 -19.16
C GLN A 262 -2.67 -34.88 -17.75
N ALA A 263 -3.52 -34.46 -16.81
CA ALA A 263 -3.55 -34.95 -15.44
C ALA A 263 -4.97 -34.91 -14.87
N GLU A 264 -5.24 -35.79 -13.90
CA GLU A 264 -6.48 -35.86 -13.15
C GLU A 264 -6.27 -35.32 -11.72
N HIS A 265 -7.16 -34.44 -11.27
CA HIS A 265 -7.07 -33.79 -9.95
C HIS A 265 -8.29 -34.09 -9.07
N ASN A 266 -8.05 -34.21 -7.75
CA ASN A 266 -9.12 -34.54 -6.79
C ASN A 266 -9.94 -33.31 -6.36
N THR A 267 -9.39 -32.11 -6.53
CA THR A 267 -10.02 -30.85 -6.14
C THR A 267 -9.80 -29.80 -7.20
N ILE A 268 -10.69 -28.80 -7.26
CA ILE A 268 -10.59 -27.68 -8.19
C ILE A 268 -9.30 -26.87 -7.97
N ALA A 269 -8.92 -26.60 -6.72
CA ALA A 269 -7.69 -25.87 -6.39
C ALA A 269 -6.43 -26.60 -6.90
N GLN A 270 -6.38 -27.94 -6.76
CA GLN A 270 -5.28 -28.73 -7.32
C GLN A 270 -5.21 -28.70 -8.84
N ALA A 271 -6.35 -28.55 -9.53
CA ALA A 271 -6.38 -28.41 -10.97
C ALA A 271 -5.98 -27.00 -11.42
N ILE A 272 -6.38 -25.96 -10.68
CA ILE A 272 -5.97 -24.57 -10.95
C ILE A 272 -4.46 -24.42 -10.81
N ASP A 273 -3.87 -24.93 -9.73
CA ASP A 273 -2.43 -24.86 -9.48
C ASP A 273 -1.58 -25.82 -10.36
N ALA A 274 -2.23 -26.66 -11.16
CA ALA A 274 -1.54 -27.61 -12.02
C ALA A 274 -0.79 -26.92 -13.16
N SER A 275 0.32 -27.53 -13.58
CA SER A 275 1.05 -27.11 -14.77
C SER A 275 0.16 -27.19 -16.02
N LEU A 276 0.37 -26.28 -16.96
CA LEU A 276 -0.33 -26.29 -18.24
C LEU A 276 -0.01 -27.58 -19.02
N PRO A 277 -0.96 -28.11 -19.81
CA PRO A 277 -0.71 -29.20 -20.74
C PRO A 277 0.48 -28.91 -21.66
N THR A 278 1.25 -29.96 -21.96
CA THR A 278 2.36 -29.88 -22.93
C THR A 278 1.80 -29.59 -24.32
N ILE A 279 2.37 -28.60 -25.00
CA ILE A 279 1.93 -28.18 -26.34
C ILE A 279 2.55 -29.10 -27.40
N PRO A 280 1.78 -29.55 -28.42
CA PRO A 280 2.30 -30.33 -29.53
C PRO A 280 3.42 -29.62 -30.29
N ALA A 281 4.42 -30.37 -30.76
CA ALA A 281 5.40 -29.86 -31.69
C ALA A 281 4.70 -29.32 -32.95
N GLY A 282 4.96 -28.05 -33.29
CA GLY A 282 4.29 -27.33 -34.38
C GLY A 282 3.21 -26.34 -33.93
N LEU A 283 2.68 -26.47 -32.71
CA LEU A 283 1.78 -25.46 -32.14
C LEU A 283 2.46 -24.49 -31.17
N THR A 284 3.74 -24.71 -30.88
CA THR A 284 4.52 -23.90 -29.92
C THR A 284 4.69 -22.44 -30.32
N LEU A 285 4.50 -22.12 -31.60
CA LEU A 285 4.55 -20.76 -32.14
C LEU A 285 3.18 -20.06 -32.14
N PHE A 286 2.08 -20.74 -31.78
CA PHE A 286 0.77 -20.08 -31.67
C PHE A 286 0.52 -19.57 -30.25
N PRO A 287 -0.10 -18.40 -30.09
CA PRO A 287 -0.33 -17.81 -28.78
C PRO A 287 -1.27 -18.67 -27.96
N ARG A 288 -0.82 -18.99 -26.74
CA ARG A 288 -1.71 -19.45 -25.68
C ARG A 288 -2.71 -18.34 -25.41
N SER A 289 -3.97 -18.69 -25.18
CA SER A 289 -5.02 -17.75 -24.80
C SER A 289 -5.38 -17.94 -23.33
N VAL A 290 -6.25 -18.91 -23.03
CA VAL A 290 -6.69 -19.21 -21.68
C VAL A 290 -6.53 -20.69 -21.38
N SER A 291 -6.31 -21.01 -20.12
CA SER A 291 -6.48 -22.37 -19.61
C SER A 291 -7.83 -22.49 -18.91
N TYR A 292 -8.46 -23.65 -19.02
CA TYR A 292 -9.78 -23.89 -18.42
C TYR A 292 -9.82 -25.19 -17.63
N VAL A 293 -10.41 -25.14 -16.44
CA VAL A 293 -10.61 -26.30 -15.56
C VAL A 293 -12.03 -26.86 -15.68
N TYR A 294 -12.19 -28.01 -16.32
CA TYR A 294 -13.47 -28.72 -16.43
C TYR A 294 -13.56 -29.88 -15.44
N LYS A 295 -14.80 -30.26 -15.09
CA LYS A 295 -15.11 -31.40 -14.23
C LYS A 295 -15.88 -32.45 -15.02
N HIS A 296 -15.73 -33.71 -14.62
CA HIS A 296 -16.56 -34.79 -15.18
C HIS A 296 -18.06 -34.46 -15.06
N GLY A 297 -18.74 -34.51 -16.21
CA GLY A 297 -20.18 -34.29 -16.31
C GLY A 297 -20.62 -32.83 -16.37
N ASP A 298 -19.69 -31.87 -16.53
CA ASP A 298 -20.04 -30.49 -16.85
C ASP A 298 -20.84 -30.44 -18.16
N THR A 299 -21.87 -29.60 -18.22
CA THR A 299 -22.75 -29.46 -19.39
C THR A 299 -22.69 -28.08 -20.02
N ALA A 300 -21.89 -27.17 -19.46
CA ALA A 300 -21.65 -25.81 -19.92
C ALA A 300 -20.38 -25.27 -19.24
N PHE A 301 -19.81 -24.20 -19.79
CA PHE A 301 -18.78 -23.43 -19.09
C PHE A 301 -19.34 -22.73 -17.84
N GLU A 302 -18.51 -22.60 -16.80
CA GLU A 302 -18.74 -21.57 -15.79
C GLU A 302 -18.47 -20.19 -16.41
N ALA A 303 -19.06 -19.13 -15.87
CA ALA A 303 -18.81 -17.76 -16.37
C ALA A 303 -17.30 -17.44 -16.40
N ALA A 304 -16.83 -16.63 -17.35
CA ALA A 304 -15.44 -16.17 -17.52
C ALA A 304 -14.86 -15.54 -16.25
N THR A 305 -15.73 -15.08 -15.34
CA THR A 305 -15.38 -14.50 -14.04
C THR A 305 -15.05 -15.53 -12.96
N SER A 306 -15.21 -16.83 -13.25
CA SER A 306 -14.88 -17.94 -12.37
C SER A 306 -13.38 -18.23 -12.36
N ASP A 307 -12.86 -18.67 -11.21
CA ASP A 307 -11.46 -19.10 -11.03
C ASP A 307 -11.06 -20.29 -11.91
N ARG A 308 -11.99 -20.89 -12.65
CA ARG A 308 -11.72 -21.96 -13.62
C ARG A 308 -11.09 -21.45 -14.92
N TRP A 309 -11.20 -20.16 -15.22
CA TRP A 309 -10.58 -19.52 -16.36
C TRP A 309 -9.28 -18.82 -15.91
N GLU A 310 -8.17 -19.16 -16.54
CA GLU A 310 -6.87 -18.54 -16.28
C GLU A 310 -6.32 -17.95 -17.57
N ASP A 311 -6.09 -16.64 -17.61
CA ASP A 311 -5.41 -15.98 -18.72
C ASP A 311 -3.92 -16.33 -18.71
N VAL A 312 -3.47 -17.02 -19.77
CA VAL A 312 -2.10 -17.52 -19.90
C VAL A 312 -1.41 -16.97 -21.14
N ARG A 313 -1.94 -15.88 -21.71
CA ARG A 313 -1.37 -15.21 -22.87
C ARG A 313 0.06 -14.77 -22.58
N PRO A 314 1.01 -14.98 -23.52
CA PRO A 314 2.35 -14.40 -23.43
C PRO A 314 2.27 -12.90 -23.74
N VAL A 315 1.69 -12.09 -22.85
CA VAL A 315 1.55 -10.65 -23.08
C VAL A 315 2.89 -9.94 -22.89
N ILE A 316 3.23 -9.02 -23.80
CA ILE A 316 4.31 -8.06 -23.54
C ILE A 316 3.82 -7.21 -22.38
N ALA A 317 4.50 -7.26 -21.24
CA ALA A 317 4.06 -6.60 -20.02
C ALA A 317 4.08 -5.06 -20.14
N ALA A 318 3.07 -4.48 -20.79
CA ALA A 318 2.64 -3.09 -20.60
C ALA A 318 1.49 -3.00 -19.57
N SER A 319 0.81 -4.12 -19.31
CA SER A 319 -0.15 -4.27 -18.22
C SER A 319 -0.05 -5.69 -17.69
N ILE A 320 0.27 -5.81 -16.41
CA ILE A 320 0.36 -7.07 -15.67
C ILE A 320 -0.94 -7.85 -15.91
N ALA A 321 -0.82 -9.07 -16.44
CA ALA A 321 -1.92 -10.01 -16.57
C ALA A 321 -2.60 -10.21 -15.21
N ALA A 322 -3.91 -10.38 -15.25
CA ALA A 322 -4.76 -10.69 -14.12
C ALA A 322 -4.34 -12.04 -13.48
N GLY A 323 -3.30 -12.02 -12.64
CA GLY A 323 -3.24 -12.90 -11.48
C GLY A 323 -4.25 -12.42 -10.44
N PRO A 324 -4.65 -13.27 -9.47
CA PRO A 324 -5.69 -12.91 -8.50
C PRO A 324 -5.27 -11.62 -7.81
N ILE A 325 -5.95 -10.54 -8.16
CA ILE A 325 -5.73 -9.25 -7.55
C ILE A 325 -6.19 -9.44 -6.10
N THR A 326 -5.23 -9.69 -5.22
CA THR A 326 -5.50 -9.90 -3.78
C THR A 326 -5.80 -8.56 -3.08
N ALA A 327 -6.02 -7.50 -3.87
CA ALA A 327 -6.18 -6.11 -3.45
C ALA A 327 -7.07 -5.31 -4.43
N HIS A 328 -8.30 -5.01 -4.04
CA HIS A 328 -9.29 -4.23 -4.79
C HIS A 328 -8.89 -2.78 -5.18
N ALA A 329 -7.72 -2.32 -4.77
CA ALA A 329 -7.16 -1.00 -5.11
C ALA A 329 -6.68 -0.88 -6.57
N ASN A 330 -6.50 -2.00 -7.28
CA ASN A 330 -5.89 -1.99 -8.62
C ASN A 330 -6.91 -1.84 -9.77
N LEU A 331 -8.15 -1.47 -9.46
CA LEU A 331 -9.12 -1.04 -10.46
C LEU A 331 -8.92 0.43 -10.80
N ILE A 332 -8.55 0.72 -12.05
CA ILE A 332 -8.55 2.09 -12.58
C ILE A 332 -9.99 2.60 -12.59
N GLY A 333 -10.28 3.60 -11.76
CA GLY A 333 -11.59 4.27 -11.68
C GLY A 333 -12.39 4.05 -10.41
N ASN A 334 -11.85 3.43 -9.36
CA ASN A 334 -12.60 3.19 -8.13
C ASN A 334 -12.57 4.41 -7.16
N PRO A 335 -13.71 5.09 -6.91
CA PRO A 335 -13.83 6.02 -5.79
C PRO A 335 -14.15 5.20 -4.53
N ALA A 336 -13.20 5.10 -3.60
CA ALA A 336 -13.32 4.60 -2.22
C ALA A 336 -14.71 4.02 -1.83
N PRO A 337 -14.89 2.68 -1.78
CA PRO A 337 -14.81 1.99 -0.47
C PRO A 337 -14.39 0.50 -0.52
N ALA A 338 -13.82 0.01 -1.62
CA ALA A 338 -13.44 -1.40 -1.72
C ALA A 338 -12.03 -1.63 -1.14
N ASP A 339 -11.81 -1.32 0.14
CA ASP A 339 -10.61 -1.75 0.83
C ASP A 339 -10.84 -3.14 1.44
N ASP A 340 -10.29 -4.15 0.76
CA ASP A 340 -10.29 -5.54 1.17
C ASP A 340 -9.24 -5.86 2.24
N HIS A 341 -8.41 -4.90 2.65
CA HIS A 341 -7.59 -5.08 3.84
C HIS A 341 -8.51 -5.14 5.07
N THR A 342 -8.62 -6.33 5.65
CA THR A 342 -9.37 -6.59 6.90
C THR A 342 -8.76 -5.90 8.12
N GLN A 343 -7.59 -5.27 7.96
CA GLN A 343 -6.82 -4.60 9.01
C GLN A 343 -7.34 -3.18 9.34
N TYR A 344 -8.10 -2.54 8.44
CA TYR A 344 -8.55 -1.16 8.64
C TYR A 344 -10.05 -1.07 8.95
N LEU A 345 -10.42 -0.11 9.81
CA LEU A 345 -11.82 0.28 9.99
C LEU A 345 -12.26 1.12 8.79
N HIS A 346 -13.50 0.95 8.34
CA HIS A 346 -14.04 1.77 7.25
C HIS A 346 -14.30 3.20 7.73
N ILE A 347 -14.00 4.19 6.90
CA ILE A 347 -14.28 5.61 7.20
C ILE A 347 -15.77 5.90 7.40
N ASP A 348 -16.63 5.10 6.79
CA ASP A 348 -18.09 5.18 6.94
C ASP A 348 -18.61 4.45 8.19
N GLY A 349 -17.71 3.86 8.99
CA GLY A 349 -18.04 3.14 10.22
C GLY A 349 -18.79 1.83 10.03
N ARG A 350 -18.97 1.32 8.79
CA ARG A 350 -19.75 0.10 8.53
C ARG A 350 -19.07 -1.19 8.99
N ARG A 351 -17.76 -1.17 9.23
CA ARG A 351 -17.03 -2.33 9.74
C ARG A 351 -17.04 -2.30 11.27
N ALA A 352 -17.60 -3.33 11.90
CA ALA A 352 -17.58 -3.47 13.35
C ALA A 352 -16.20 -3.93 13.85
N LEU A 353 -15.85 -3.54 15.07
CA LEU A 353 -14.69 -4.08 15.78
C LEU A 353 -14.99 -5.51 16.26
N SER A 354 -14.05 -6.45 16.06
CA SER A 354 -14.17 -7.84 16.53
C SER A 354 -13.54 -8.07 17.91
N ALA A 355 -12.88 -7.06 18.46
CA ALA A 355 -12.21 -7.06 19.76
C ALA A 355 -12.19 -5.64 20.34
N PRO A 356 -11.88 -5.46 21.64
CA PRO A 356 -11.71 -4.12 22.23
C PRO A 356 -10.68 -3.29 21.46
N TRP A 357 -11.02 -2.05 21.15
CA TRP A 357 -10.10 -1.11 20.52
C TRP A 357 -9.27 -0.40 21.58
N ASP A 358 -7.95 -0.49 21.44
CA ASP A 358 -6.99 0.24 22.27
C ASP A 358 -6.34 1.35 21.43
N ALA A 359 -6.61 2.61 21.79
CA ALA A 359 -6.00 3.78 21.17
C ALA A 359 -4.58 4.07 21.72
N GLY A 360 -4.05 3.26 22.63
CA GLY A 360 -2.74 3.42 23.24
C GLY A 360 -2.59 4.75 23.95
N SER A 361 -1.54 5.51 23.61
CA SER A 361 -1.26 6.84 24.19
C SER A 361 -1.89 8.00 23.41
N PHE A 362 -2.83 7.72 22.49
CA PHE A 362 -3.44 8.74 21.64
C PHE A 362 -4.77 9.26 22.19
N LYS A 363 -5.16 10.46 21.73
CA LYS A 363 -6.45 11.08 22.05
C LYS A 363 -7.52 10.60 21.07
N ILE A 364 -8.75 10.44 21.58
CA ILE A 364 -9.96 10.24 20.77
C ILE A 364 -10.69 11.58 20.71
N THR A 365 -11.02 12.04 19.51
CA THR A 365 -11.73 13.31 19.28
C THR A 365 -12.93 13.04 18.40
N ALA A 366 -14.12 13.46 18.82
CA ALA A 366 -15.37 13.29 18.09
C ALA A 366 -16.30 14.45 18.42
N GLU A 367 -17.28 14.73 17.55
CA GLU A 367 -18.34 15.72 17.85
C GLU A 367 -19.21 15.25 19.02
N GLN A 368 -19.52 13.95 19.05
CA GLN A 368 -20.28 13.30 20.12
C GLN A 368 -19.70 11.91 20.39
N LEU A 369 -19.74 11.51 21.67
CA LEU A 369 -19.45 10.17 22.13
C LEU A 369 -20.71 9.65 22.82
N GLU A 370 -21.36 8.66 22.22
CA GLU A 370 -22.57 8.02 22.74
C GLU A 370 -22.29 6.53 22.95
N SER A 371 -22.77 6.00 24.08
CA SER A 371 -22.75 4.55 24.38
C SER A 371 -24.19 4.04 24.32
N ASP A 372 -24.47 3.13 23.39
CA ASP A 372 -25.79 2.49 23.20
C ASP A 372 -25.93 1.16 23.95
N VAL A 373 -24.97 0.84 24.84
CA VAL A 373 -24.96 -0.41 25.59
C VAL A 373 -26.23 -0.54 26.44
N ALA A 374 -26.85 -1.72 26.38
CA ALA A 374 -28.05 -2.00 27.17
C ALA A 374 -27.75 -2.16 28.67
N PHE A 375 -28.72 -1.80 29.50
CA PHE A 375 -28.73 -2.14 30.92
C PHE A 375 -28.59 -3.68 31.09
N PRO A 376 -27.77 -4.19 32.04
CA PRO A 376 -27.17 -3.53 33.21
C PRO A 376 -25.68 -3.16 33.07
N ILE A 377 -25.18 -2.91 31.86
CA ILE A 377 -23.75 -2.64 31.65
C ILE A 377 -23.44 -1.16 31.92
N VAL A 378 -22.33 -0.90 32.62
CA VAL A 378 -21.84 0.47 32.85
C VAL A 378 -21.36 1.07 31.53
N PRO A 379 -21.90 2.22 31.07
CA PRO A 379 -21.60 2.78 29.75
C PRO A 379 -20.24 3.50 29.67
N LEU A 380 -19.67 3.92 30.80
CA LEU A 380 -18.37 4.61 30.85
C LEU A 380 -17.62 4.25 32.13
N VAL A 381 -16.38 3.76 31.98
CA VAL A 381 -15.47 3.47 33.10
C VAL A 381 -14.24 4.36 32.99
N ILE A 382 -13.95 5.12 34.04
CA ILE A 382 -12.77 6.00 34.12
C ILE A 382 -11.81 5.42 35.16
N ALA A 383 -10.72 4.81 34.71
CA ALA A 383 -9.74 4.18 35.60
C ALA A 383 -8.85 5.19 36.36
N SER A 384 -8.63 6.38 35.79
CA SER A 384 -7.83 7.43 36.43
C SER A 384 -8.69 8.24 37.41
N THR A 385 -8.17 8.48 38.61
CA THR A 385 -8.81 9.35 39.62
C THR A 385 -8.49 10.83 39.43
N THR A 386 -7.81 11.20 38.33
CA THR A 386 -7.46 12.59 38.05
C THR A 386 -8.72 13.38 37.72
N ARG A 387 -8.91 14.51 38.43
CA ARG A 387 -10.06 15.40 38.23
C ARG A 387 -10.14 15.90 36.79
N VAL A 388 -11.33 15.84 36.20
CA VAL A 388 -11.67 16.49 34.93
C VAL A 388 -12.31 17.85 35.26
N PRO A 389 -11.60 18.99 35.13
CA PRO A 389 -12.11 20.27 35.64
C PRO A 389 -13.32 20.81 34.88
N ASN A 390 -13.53 20.36 33.65
CA ASN A 390 -14.56 20.81 32.72
C ASN A 390 -15.64 19.74 32.46
N LEU A 391 -15.76 18.72 33.32
CA LEU A 391 -16.87 17.78 33.24
C LEU A 391 -18.13 18.45 33.80
N ASN A 392 -19.09 18.76 32.93
CA ASN A 392 -20.34 19.39 33.30
C ASN A 392 -21.45 18.34 33.40
N ALA A 393 -21.36 17.46 34.42
CA ALA A 393 -22.38 16.45 34.69
C ALA A 393 -23.56 17.08 35.45
N ASP A 394 -24.79 16.81 35.00
CA ASP A 394 -26.01 17.36 35.60
C ASP A 394 -26.40 16.62 36.90
N LEU A 395 -26.30 15.28 36.87
CA LEU A 395 -26.54 14.38 37.99
C LEU A 395 -25.21 13.74 38.43
N LEU A 396 -24.87 13.87 39.71
CA LEU A 396 -23.79 13.14 40.36
C LEU A 396 -24.40 12.24 41.45
N ASP A 397 -24.18 10.93 41.35
CA ASP A 397 -24.79 9.92 42.23
C ASP A 397 -26.33 10.04 42.35
N GLY A 398 -26.98 10.43 41.26
CA GLY A 398 -28.43 10.62 41.20
C GLY A 398 -28.94 11.95 41.75
N ASN A 399 -28.06 12.87 42.15
CA ASN A 399 -28.42 14.19 42.67
C ASN A 399 -27.98 15.32 41.73
N HIS A 400 -28.83 16.32 41.51
CA HIS A 400 -28.44 17.53 40.80
C HIS A 400 -27.46 18.38 41.62
N ALA A 401 -26.65 19.20 40.96
CA ALA A 401 -25.72 20.13 41.62
C ALA A 401 -26.40 21.02 42.71
N ALA A 402 -27.67 21.39 42.52
CA ALA A 402 -28.44 22.18 43.48
C ALA A 402 -28.79 21.42 44.77
N ALA A 403 -28.84 20.08 44.75
CA ALA A 403 -29.17 19.27 45.91
C ALA A 403 -28.05 19.27 46.97
N PHE A 404 -26.79 19.54 46.59
CA PHE A 404 -25.66 19.54 47.52
C PHE A 404 -25.65 20.74 48.50
N LEU A 405 -26.36 21.83 48.19
CA LEU A 405 -26.54 22.97 49.10
C LEU A 405 -27.86 22.94 49.87
N GLN A 406 -28.84 22.20 49.35
CA GLN A 406 -30.21 22.22 49.85
C GLN A 406 -30.35 21.47 51.20
N ASP A 407 -29.43 20.55 51.50
CA ASP A 407 -29.47 19.71 52.70
C ASP A 407 -29.35 20.51 54.02
N LEU A 408 -28.79 21.74 54.01
CA LEU A 408 -28.71 22.57 55.21
C LEU A 408 -29.90 23.55 55.35
N ILE A 409 -30.54 23.92 54.24
CA ILE A 409 -31.60 24.93 54.21
C ILE A 409 -32.99 24.30 54.39
N ASP A 410 -33.21 23.12 53.82
CA ASP A 410 -34.48 22.39 53.91
C ASP A 410 -34.51 21.36 55.04
N ASP A 411 -33.44 21.22 55.81
CA ASP A 411 -33.45 20.44 57.04
C ASP A 411 -34.39 21.14 58.04
N THR A 412 -35.57 20.57 58.23
CA THR A 412 -36.53 21.02 59.25
C THR A 412 -36.10 20.68 60.68
N THR A 413 -34.98 19.96 60.81
CA THR A 413 -34.27 19.66 62.04
C THR A 413 -32.77 19.95 61.89
N PRO A 414 -32.31 21.18 61.53
CA PRO A 414 -30.89 21.45 61.26
C PRO A 414 -30.07 21.10 62.50
N GLN A 415 -29.54 19.88 62.51
CA GLN A 415 -28.71 19.39 63.58
C GLN A 415 -27.29 19.62 63.08
N LEU A 416 -26.72 20.76 63.47
CA LEU A 416 -25.28 21.03 63.27
C LEU A 416 -24.39 20.01 63.98
N GLY A 417 -24.97 19.04 64.72
CA GLY A 417 -24.29 17.85 65.24
C GLY A 417 -23.15 18.14 66.22
N GLY A 418 -22.95 19.41 66.59
CA GLY A 418 -21.80 19.93 67.31
C GLY A 418 -21.83 21.45 67.40
N ASP A 419 -20.68 22.04 67.76
CA ASP A 419 -20.52 23.48 67.90
C ASP A 419 -20.65 24.18 66.54
N LEU A 420 -21.47 25.24 66.47
CA LEU A 420 -21.51 26.14 65.32
C LEU A 420 -20.25 27.02 65.34
N ASP A 421 -19.28 26.71 64.48
CA ASP A 421 -18.17 27.62 64.18
C ASP A 421 -18.62 28.69 63.18
N THR A 422 -18.61 29.96 63.59
CA THR A 422 -19.01 31.09 62.75
C THR A 422 -17.85 31.73 61.99
N ASN A 423 -16.63 31.18 62.09
CA ASN A 423 -15.42 31.72 61.49
C ASN A 423 -15.25 33.22 61.77
N GLU A 424 -15.31 33.57 63.05
CA GLU A 424 -15.19 34.94 63.59
C GLU A 424 -16.36 35.90 63.25
N ASN A 425 -17.40 35.42 62.56
CA ASN A 425 -18.59 36.25 62.29
C ASN A 425 -19.53 36.33 63.49
N ILE A 426 -20.26 37.44 63.58
CA ILE A 426 -21.29 37.68 64.61
C ILE A 426 -22.54 36.86 64.29
N ILE A 427 -23.06 36.13 65.28
CA ILE A 427 -24.42 35.58 65.23
C ILE A 427 -25.41 36.72 65.51
N SER A 428 -26.14 37.17 64.50
CA SER A 428 -27.24 38.14 64.66
C SER A 428 -28.56 37.39 64.85
N LEU A 429 -29.19 37.58 66.02
CA LEU A 429 -30.53 37.05 66.30
C LEU A 429 -31.53 38.21 66.29
N GLU A 430 -32.26 38.36 65.18
CA GLU A 430 -33.26 39.42 65.00
C GLU A 430 -34.61 38.81 64.65
N LYS A 431 -35.65 39.22 65.38
CA LYS A 431 -37.04 38.89 65.05
C LYS A 431 -37.92 40.10 65.31
N THR A 432 -38.74 40.48 64.34
CA THR A 432 -39.70 41.57 64.50
C THR A 432 -40.83 41.14 65.42
N GLY A 433 -41.04 41.87 66.51
CA GLY A 433 -42.12 41.63 67.47
C GLY A 433 -43.43 42.35 67.13
N THR A 434 -44.48 41.99 67.86
CA THR A 434 -45.77 42.69 67.85
C THR A 434 -45.92 43.51 69.13
N VAL A 435 -46.56 44.69 69.04
CA VAL A 435 -46.82 45.55 70.20
C VAL A 435 -47.59 44.80 71.29
N LYS A 436 -47.08 44.83 72.53
CA LYS A 436 -47.64 44.15 73.72
C LYS A 436 -47.68 42.62 73.64
N ALA A 437 -46.76 41.99 72.89
CA ALA A 437 -46.57 40.55 72.90
C ALA A 437 -45.19 40.19 73.48
N ASN A 438 -45.10 39.03 74.15
CA ASN A 438 -43.81 38.42 74.45
C ASN A 438 -43.18 37.93 73.13
N LEU A 439 -41.88 38.13 72.96
CA LEU A 439 -41.15 37.68 71.80
C LEU A 439 -39.89 36.93 72.25
N ASP A 440 -39.85 35.64 71.96
CA ASP A 440 -38.65 34.83 72.17
C ASP A 440 -37.75 34.97 70.95
N ILE A 441 -36.65 35.73 71.10
CA ILE A 441 -35.62 35.91 70.07
C ILE A 441 -34.59 34.76 70.12
N LEU A 442 -34.36 34.19 71.31
CA LEU A 442 -33.52 33.02 71.54
C LEU A 442 -34.25 32.08 72.49
N LYS A 443 -34.42 30.81 72.09
CA LYS A 443 -34.95 29.75 72.94
C LYS A 443 -33.87 28.71 73.19
N ILE A 444 -33.46 28.57 74.44
CA ILE A 444 -32.60 27.47 74.90
C ILE A 444 -33.49 26.52 75.67
N THR A 445 -33.53 25.25 75.29
CA THR A 445 -34.40 24.25 75.93
C THR A 445 -33.55 23.12 76.46
N ASN A 446 -33.62 22.91 77.77
CA ASN A 446 -33.23 21.66 78.39
C ASN A 446 -34.50 20.80 78.54
N PRO A 447 -34.72 19.78 77.68
CA PRO A 447 -35.96 19.00 77.67
C PRO A 447 -36.00 17.92 78.75
N VAL A 448 -34.97 17.82 79.60
CA VAL A 448 -34.90 16.84 80.69
C VAL A 448 -36.08 17.06 81.64
N ASN A 449 -36.76 15.96 81.96
CA ASN A 449 -37.89 15.92 82.88
C ASN A 449 -37.64 14.79 83.88
N ALA A 450 -37.57 15.13 85.16
CA ALA A 450 -37.34 14.22 86.26
C ALA A 450 -38.26 14.56 87.43
N ALA A 451 -38.44 13.63 88.38
CA ALA A 451 -39.19 13.90 89.60
C ALA A 451 -38.45 14.87 90.53
N ASP A 452 -37.12 14.84 90.44
CA ASP A 452 -36.19 15.70 91.15
C ASP A 452 -35.60 16.65 90.11
N MET A 453 -36.03 17.91 90.15
CA MET A 453 -35.56 18.95 89.24
C MET A 453 -34.94 20.13 89.97
N ASP A 454 -34.89 20.09 91.31
CA ASP A 454 -34.18 21.11 92.06
C ASP A 454 -32.73 21.24 91.53
N GLY A 455 -32.30 22.49 91.34
CA GLY A 455 -30.99 22.80 90.77
C GLY A 455 -30.79 22.50 89.27
N THR A 456 -31.83 22.07 88.55
CA THR A 456 -31.73 21.87 87.10
C THR A 456 -31.66 23.21 86.37
N ARG A 457 -30.53 23.49 85.70
CA ARG A 457 -30.24 24.79 85.09
C ARG A 457 -30.16 24.75 83.57
N THR A 458 -30.63 25.83 82.92
CA THR A 458 -30.35 26.16 81.51
C THR A 458 -29.62 27.50 81.45
N SER A 459 -28.48 27.58 80.75
CA SER A 459 -27.61 28.77 80.82
C SER A 459 -26.76 29.02 79.58
N ILE A 460 -26.24 30.25 79.49
CA ILE A 460 -25.20 30.68 78.57
C ILE A 460 -23.90 30.79 79.36
N LEU A 461 -22.87 30.07 78.92
CA LEU A 461 -21.53 30.09 79.51
C LEU A 461 -20.62 31.04 78.72
N PHE A 462 -20.03 32.00 79.41
CA PHE A 462 -19.03 32.89 78.86
C PHE A 462 -17.65 32.33 79.19
N ARG A 463 -16.90 31.95 78.16
CA ARG A 463 -15.52 31.51 78.33
C ARG A 463 -14.56 32.54 77.76
N GLN A 464 -13.50 32.83 78.49
CA GLN A 464 -12.48 33.80 78.08
C GLN A 464 -11.09 33.23 78.40
N ALA A 465 -10.11 33.63 77.60
CA ALA A 465 -8.70 33.36 77.87
C ALA A 465 -7.94 34.68 77.75
N ARG A 466 -6.94 34.86 78.59
CA ARG A 466 -5.90 35.86 78.32
C ARG A 466 -4.95 35.25 77.28
N VAL A 467 -4.39 36.10 76.42
CA VAL A 467 -3.42 35.70 75.39
C VAL A 467 -2.31 34.85 76.03
N THR A 468 -2.30 33.54 75.71
CA THR A 468 -1.43 32.42 76.21
C THR A 468 -2.00 31.46 77.27
N ASP A 469 -3.17 31.73 77.86
CA ASP A 469 -3.81 30.83 78.83
C ASP A 469 -4.81 29.87 78.17
N THR A 470 -5.14 28.79 78.88
CA THR A 470 -6.26 27.91 78.52
C THR A 470 -7.58 28.65 78.63
N LEU A 471 -8.55 28.31 77.77
CA LEU A 471 -9.91 28.83 77.85
C LEU A 471 -10.55 28.46 79.20
N LEU A 472 -10.98 29.45 79.98
CA LEU A 472 -11.62 29.27 81.28
C LEU A 472 -13.05 29.79 81.26
N ASP A 473 -13.88 29.20 82.10
CA ASP A 473 -15.25 29.65 82.38
C ASP A 473 -15.19 30.96 83.16
N ALA A 474 -15.56 32.08 82.52
CA ALA A 474 -15.49 33.43 83.08
C ALA A 474 -16.76 33.81 83.85
N GLY A 475 -17.92 33.30 83.42
CA GLY A 475 -19.20 33.55 84.07
C GLY A 475 -20.36 32.92 83.33
N ARG A 476 -21.53 32.93 83.95
CA ARG A 476 -22.73 32.27 83.45
C ARG A 476 -23.97 33.11 83.72
N ILE A 477 -24.88 33.10 82.76
CA ILE A 477 -26.22 33.70 82.89
C ILE A 477 -27.24 32.59 82.61
N GLY A 478 -28.17 32.34 83.51
CA GLY A 478 -29.15 31.27 83.33
C GLY A 478 -30.37 31.35 84.23
N PHE A 479 -31.21 30.35 84.08
CA PHE A 479 -32.36 30.08 84.94
C PHE A 479 -32.28 28.67 85.49
N GLU A 480 -32.63 28.51 86.75
CA GLU A 480 -32.56 27.26 87.50
C GLU A 480 -33.91 26.98 88.15
N ALA A 481 -34.38 25.74 88.11
CA ALA A 481 -35.60 25.36 88.81
C ALA A 481 -35.38 25.51 90.33
N ALA A 482 -36.22 26.34 90.97
CA ALA A 482 -36.07 26.67 92.39
C ALA A 482 -36.50 25.51 93.30
N ASP A 483 -37.48 24.72 92.83
CA ASP A 483 -37.99 23.51 93.47
C ASP A 483 -38.18 22.40 92.41
N ASP A 484 -38.53 21.20 92.87
CA ASP A 484 -38.98 20.11 92.00
C ASP A 484 -40.17 20.54 91.15
N TRP A 485 -39.93 20.64 89.85
CA TRP A 485 -40.89 21.15 88.88
C TRP A 485 -42.02 20.14 88.61
N THR A 486 -42.96 20.01 89.56
CA THR A 486 -44.13 19.13 89.42
C THR A 486 -45.20 19.71 88.47
N ALA A 487 -46.25 18.93 88.17
CA ALA A 487 -47.39 19.38 87.35
C ALA A 487 -48.25 20.49 87.99
N THR A 488 -47.88 21.00 89.17
CA THR A 488 -48.60 22.05 89.89
C THR A 488 -47.97 23.41 89.58
N ALA A 489 -48.76 24.38 89.09
CA ALA A 489 -48.30 25.72 88.71
C ALA A 489 -47.49 26.46 89.79
N SER A 490 -47.69 26.14 91.07
CA SER A 490 -46.97 26.77 92.20
C SER A 490 -45.55 26.26 92.41
N THR A 491 -45.16 25.14 91.80
CA THR A 491 -43.79 24.58 91.86
C THR A 491 -43.06 24.81 90.54
N GLN A 492 -43.54 25.76 89.73
CA GLN A 492 -43.05 26.07 88.39
C GLN A 492 -42.35 27.43 88.37
N ASP A 493 -41.56 27.69 89.39
CA ASP A 493 -40.74 28.87 89.51
C ASP A 493 -39.29 28.57 89.15
N ALA A 494 -38.58 29.63 88.77
CA ALA A 494 -37.19 29.56 88.41
C ALA A 494 -36.46 30.74 89.03
N ASP A 495 -35.29 30.46 89.57
CA ASP A 495 -34.35 31.46 90.01
C ASP A 495 -33.54 31.98 88.82
N PHE A 496 -33.33 33.29 88.79
CA PHE A 496 -32.42 33.91 87.84
C PHE A 496 -31.01 33.90 88.43
N VAL A 497 -30.07 33.34 87.68
CA VAL A 497 -28.72 33.06 88.14
C VAL A 497 -27.72 33.86 87.32
N LEU A 498 -26.89 34.63 88.03
CA LEU A 498 -25.73 35.36 87.52
C LEU A 498 -24.50 34.95 88.32
N GLU A 499 -23.62 34.18 87.70
CA GLU A 499 -22.39 33.68 88.35
C GLU A 499 -21.19 34.30 87.65
N CYS A 500 -20.23 34.77 88.45
CA CYS A 500 -18.94 35.25 87.97
C CYS A 500 -17.83 34.44 88.64
N LEU A 501 -16.79 34.10 87.90
CA LEU A 501 -15.68 33.36 88.47
C LEU A 501 -14.78 34.30 89.30
N GLU A 502 -14.72 34.09 90.62
CA GLU A 502 -13.68 34.64 91.47
C GLU A 502 -12.77 33.49 91.95
N GLN A 503 -11.48 33.53 91.59
CA GLN A 503 -10.45 32.56 92.04
C GLN A 503 -10.73 31.06 91.74
N GLY A 504 -11.41 30.75 90.63
CA GLY A 504 -11.52 29.36 90.15
C GLY A 504 -12.68 28.55 90.72
N VAL A 505 -13.63 29.19 91.41
CA VAL A 505 -14.89 28.57 91.87
C VAL A 505 -16.06 29.40 91.36
N MET A 506 -17.04 28.75 90.71
CA MET A 506 -18.32 29.38 90.35
C MET A 506 -19.17 29.49 91.63
N GLN A 507 -19.61 30.70 91.98
CA GLN A 507 -20.50 30.97 93.12
C GLN A 507 -21.87 31.41 92.63
#